data_AF-A0AAF0QDP0-F1
#
_entry.id   AF-A0AAF0QDP0-F1
#
_cell.length_a   1.000
_cell.length_b   1.000
_cell.length_c   1.000
_cell.angle_alpha   90.00
_cell.angle_beta   90.00
_cell.angle_gamma   90.00
#
_symmetry.space_group_name_H-M   'P 1'
#
loop_
_entity.id
_entity.type
_entity.pdbx_description
1 polymer ?
#
loop_
_entity_poly.entity_id
_entity_poly.type
_entity_poly.pdbx_seq_one_letter_code
_entity_poly.pdbx_strand_id
1 'polypeptide(L)'
;FSSLSAPLTKLTQKAAKFQWTEACEHSFQELKDRLTSAPVLALPKGSEGYAVYCDASGVGLGCVLMQHGKVIAYASRQLRKHEKNYPT
;
A
#
# COMPACT_ATOMS: atom_id res chain seq x y z
N PHE A 1 -2.89 -2.02 -2.31
CA PHE A 1 -1.62 -2.49 -1.72
C PHE A 1 -1.75 -2.87 -0.25
N SER A 2 -2.30 -2.02 0.63
CA SER A 2 -2.40 -2.32 2.07
C SER A 2 -3.24 -3.54 2.46
N SER A 3 -4.31 -3.85 1.71
CA SER A 3 -5.10 -5.07 1.88
C SER A 3 -4.31 -6.30 1.43
N LEU A 4 -3.62 -6.19 0.30
CA LEU A 4 -2.79 -7.25 -0.27
C LEU A 4 -1.57 -7.57 0.62
N SER A 5 -0.92 -6.58 1.22
CA SER A 5 0.23 -6.80 2.12
C SER A 5 -0.18 -7.21 3.54
N ALA A 6 -1.48 -7.39 3.82
CA ALA A 6 -1.97 -7.71 5.15
C ALA A 6 -1.43 -9.01 5.76
N PRO A 7 -1.46 -10.16 5.05
CA PRO A 7 -0.90 -11.39 5.60
C PRO A 7 0.61 -11.27 5.87
N LEU A 8 1.35 -10.57 5.01
CA LEU A 8 2.79 -10.33 5.20
C LEU A 8 3.07 -9.44 6.41
N THR A 9 2.25 -8.39 6.61
CA THR A 9 2.37 -7.49 7.77
C THR A 9 2.06 -8.19 9.09
N LYS A 10 1.20 -9.23 9.07
CA LYS A 10 0.94 -10.04 10.28
C LYS A 10 2.18 -10.84 10.71
N LEU A 11 3.03 -11.26 9.77
CA LEU A 11 4.26 -12.00 10.08
C LEU A 11 5.29 -11.16 10.84
N THR A 12 5.23 -9.84 10.76
CA THR A 12 6.18 -8.93 11.43
C THR A 12 5.70 -8.45 12.80
N GLN A 13 4.52 -8.88 13.25
CA GLN A 13 3.97 -8.48 14.54
C GLN A 13 4.72 -9.13 15.72
N LYS A 14 4.85 -8.39 16.81
CA LYS A 14 5.50 -8.89 18.03
C LYS A 14 4.76 -10.13 18.54
N ALA A 15 5.52 -11.17 18.89
CA ALA A 15 5.02 -12.47 19.34
C ALA A 15 4.18 -13.26 18.32
N ALA A 16 4.14 -12.85 17.06
CA ALA A 16 3.58 -13.68 16.00
C ALA A 16 4.54 -14.83 15.66
N LYS A 17 4.01 -16.06 15.60
CA LYS A 17 4.77 -17.19 15.09
C LYS A 17 4.94 -17.00 13.58
N PHE A 18 6.17 -17.01 13.10
CA PHE A 18 6.44 -16.92 11.67
C PHE A 18 5.94 -18.20 10.99
N GLN A 19 4.80 -18.10 10.28
CA GLN A 19 4.21 -19.19 9.52
C GLN A 19 3.85 -18.66 8.15
N TRP A 20 4.58 -19.11 7.13
CA TRP A 20 4.29 -18.76 5.75
C TRP A 20 3.07 -19.56 5.27
N THR A 21 1.93 -18.89 5.14
CA THR A 21 0.67 -19.51 4.67
C THR A 21 0.51 -19.32 3.17
N GLU A 22 -0.38 -20.09 2.54
CA GLU A 22 -0.74 -19.88 1.12
C GLU A 22 -1.23 -18.45 0.85
N ALA A 23 -1.93 -17.84 1.80
CA ALA A 23 -2.35 -16.44 1.70
C ALA A 23 -1.16 -15.47 1.69
N CYS A 24 -0.06 -15.79 2.40
CA CYS A 24 1.19 -15.02 2.34
C CYS A 24 1.84 -15.18 0.96
N GLU A 25 1.93 -16.40 0.44
CA GLU A 25 2.52 -16.69 -0.87
C GLU A 25 1.77 -15.99 -2.00
N HIS A 26 0.44 -16.15 -2.05
CA HIS A 26 -0.41 -15.49 -3.03
C HIS A 26 -0.25 -13.96 -2.98
N SER A 27 -0.25 -13.39 -1.77
CA SER A 27 -0.06 -11.95 -1.59
C SER A 27 1.32 -11.47 -2.03
N PHE A 28 2.35 -12.28 -1.80
CA PHE A 28 3.71 -11.96 -2.20
C PHE A 28 3.89 -11.99 -3.72
N GLN A 29 3.36 -13.00 -4.41
CA GLN A 29 3.42 -13.08 -5.87
C GLN A 29 2.60 -11.97 -6.53
N GLU A 30 1.36 -11.74 -6.07
CA GLU A 30 0.54 -10.64 -6.60
C GLU A 30 1.21 -9.28 -6.36
N LEU A 31 1.90 -9.09 -5.23
CA LEU A 31 2.67 -7.86 -4.99
C LEU A 31 3.81 -7.70 -6.00
N LYS A 32 4.56 -8.78 -6.28
CA LYS A 32 5.62 -8.76 -7.30
C LYS A 32 5.04 -8.38 -8.65
N ASP A 33 3.98 -9.06 -9.08
CA ASP A 33 3.37 -8.83 -10.39
C ASP A 33 2.82 -7.41 -10.51
N ARG A 34 2.15 -6.89 -9.48
CA ARG A 34 1.64 -5.51 -9.46
C ARG A 34 2.77 -4.48 -9.47
N LEU A 35 3.89 -4.75 -8.80
CA LEU A 35 5.04 -3.84 -8.77
C LEU A 35 5.87 -3.89 -10.06
N THR A 36 5.89 -5.02 -10.75
CA THR A 36 6.63 -5.18 -12.02
C THR A 36 5.79 -4.81 -13.25
N SER A 37 4.45 -4.81 -13.15
CA SER A 37 3.53 -4.47 -14.25
C SER A 37 2.93 -3.06 -14.15
N ALA A 38 3.08 -2.35 -13.03
CA ALA A 38 2.54 -1.00 -12.86
C ALA A 38 3.12 -0.01 -13.89
N PRO A 39 2.33 1.01 -14.32
CA PRO A 39 2.82 2.01 -15.25
C PRO A 39 4.08 2.68 -14.69
N VAL A 40 5.07 2.85 -15.57
CA VAL A 40 6.38 3.44 -15.27
C VAL A 40 6.20 4.69 -14.43
N LEU A 41 6.59 4.62 -13.16
CA LEU A 41 6.59 5.77 -12.25
C LEU A 41 7.41 6.88 -12.93
N ALA A 42 6.81 8.06 -13.08
CA ALA A 42 7.53 9.20 -13.61
C ALA A 42 8.40 9.80 -12.49
N LEU A 43 9.60 10.26 -12.86
CA LEU A 43 10.42 11.02 -11.93
C LEU A 43 9.75 12.36 -11.61
N PRO A 44 9.78 12.82 -10.36
CA PRO A 44 9.32 14.16 -10.01
C PRO A 44 10.11 15.19 -10.80
N LYS A 45 9.43 16.15 -11.43
CA LYS A 45 10.06 17.17 -12.28
C LYS A 45 9.86 18.57 -11.69
N GLY A 46 10.97 19.26 -11.45
CA GLY A 46 10.97 20.66 -11.00
C GLY A 46 10.30 20.87 -9.64
N SER A 47 9.97 22.13 -9.34
CA SER A 47 9.27 22.56 -8.13
C SER A 47 7.77 22.78 -8.35
N GLU A 48 7.22 22.20 -9.40
CA GLU A 48 5.79 22.33 -9.72
C GLU A 48 4.91 21.57 -8.74
N GLY A 49 3.63 21.95 -8.68
CA GLY A 49 2.67 21.39 -7.75
C GLY A 49 2.42 19.88 -7.93
N TYR A 50 2.10 19.21 -6.83
CA TYR A 50 1.72 17.81 -6.81
C TYR A 50 0.24 17.67 -6.45
N ALA A 51 -0.41 16.64 -6.99
CA ALA A 51 -1.74 16.22 -6.57
C ALA A 51 -1.63 14.89 -5.81
N VAL A 52 -2.34 14.79 -4.69
CA VAL A 52 -2.43 13.54 -3.93
C VAL A 52 -3.87 13.05 -3.99
N TYR A 53 -4.08 11.87 -4.55
CA TYR A 53 -5.38 11.18 -4.54
C TYR A 53 -5.36 10.16 -3.41
N CYS A 54 -6.24 10.30 -2.44
CA CYS A 54 -6.34 9.41 -1.28
C CYS A 54 -7.63 8.58 -1.35
N ASP A 55 -7.54 7.33 -0.91
CA ASP A 55 -8.67 6.45 -0.64
C ASP A 55 -8.49 5.79 0.73
N ALA A 56 -9.59 5.54 1.42
CA ALA A 56 -9.62 4.97 2.76
C ALA A 56 -10.66 3.86 2.86
N SER A 57 -10.28 2.77 3.51
CA SER A 57 -11.16 1.67 3.88
C SER A 57 -11.03 1.37 5.36
N GLY A 58 -11.95 0.58 5.92
CA GLY A 58 -11.84 0.09 7.31
C GLY A 58 -10.61 -0.79 7.60
N VAL A 59 -9.80 -1.12 6.58
CA VAL A 59 -8.59 -1.95 6.70
C VAL A 59 -7.32 -1.11 6.56
N GLY A 60 -7.32 -0.12 5.68
CA GLY A 60 -6.12 0.62 5.33
C GLY A 60 -6.39 1.88 4.52
N LEU A 61 -5.35 2.70 4.46
CA LEU A 61 -5.29 3.95 3.71
C LEU A 61 -4.38 3.75 2.50
N GLY A 62 -4.77 4.31 1.37
CA GLY A 62 -3.97 4.37 0.16
C GLY A 62 -3.94 5.79 -0.39
N CYS A 63 -2.83 6.16 -1.00
CA CYS A 63 -2.77 7.35 -1.82
C CYS A 63 -1.83 7.21 -3.00
N VAL A 64 -2.07 8.04 -4.01
CA VAL A 64 -1.28 8.16 -5.23
C VAL A 64 -0.81 9.60 -5.33
N LEU A 65 0.51 9.77 -5.40
CA LEU A 65 1.13 11.05 -5.70
C LEU A 65 1.23 11.19 -7.22
N MET A 66 0.64 12.25 -7.77
CA MET A 66 0.61 12.52 -9.20
C MET A 66 1.18 13.90 -9.52
N GLN A 67 1.82 14.00 -10.68
CA GLN A 67 2.31 15.25 -11.26
C GLN A 67 2.03 15.21 -12.76
N HIS A 68 1.42 16.25 -13.33
CA HIS A 68 1.13 16.34 -14.76
C HIS A 68 0.40 15.12 -15.36
N GLY A 69 -0.57 14.56 -14.63
CA GLY A 69 -1.31 13.36 -15.05
C GLY A 69 -0.49 12.07 -15.03
N LYS A 70 0.75 12.10 -14.53
CA LYS A 70 1.61 10.93 -14.35
C LYS A 70 1.70 10.56 -12.88
N VAL A 71 1.82 9.26 -12.61
CA VAL A 71 2.03 8.76 -11.25
C VAL A 71 3.50 8.86 -10.88
N ILE A 72 3.79 9.50 -9.75
CA ILE A 72 5.13 9.64 -9.20
C ILE A 72 5.40 8.55 -8.16
N ALA A 73 4.44 8.32 -7.27
CA ALA A 73 4.58 7.32 -6.22
C ALA A 73 3.21 6.80 -5.74
N TYR A 74 3.22 5.58 -5.23
CA TYR A 74 2.12 5.01 -4.47
C TYR A 74 2.55 4.91 -3.00
N ALA A 75 1.67 5.29 -2.09
CA ALA A 75 1.85 5.03 -0.67
C ALA A 75 0.60 4.35 -0.12
N SER A 76 0.78 3.36 0.74
CA SER A 76 -0.34 2.75 1.44
C SER A 76 0.10 2.20 2.78
N ARG A 77 -0.80 2.21 3.75
CA ARG A 77 -0.56 1.64 5.07
C ARG A 77 -1.83 1.07 5.66
N GLN A 78 -1.68 0.07 6.52
CA GLN A 78 -2.80 -0.43 7.29
C GLN A 78 -3.20 0.56 8.38
N LEU A 79 -4.48 0.52 8.74
CA LEU A 79 -4.94 1.19 9.94
C LEU A 79 -4.33 0.51 11.17
N ARG A 80 -3.80 1.33 12.07
CA ARG A 80 -3.40 0.93 13.42
C ARG A 80 -4.63 0.47 14.19
N LYS A 81 -4.42 -0.34 15.22
CA LYS A 81 -5.51 -0.93 16.02
C LYS A 81 -6.49 0.12 16.57
N HIS A 82 -6.02 1.30 16.98
CA HIS A 82 -6.88 2.37 17.46
C HIS A 82 -7.60 3.13 16.34
N GLU A 83 -6.95 3.29 15.17
CA GLU A 83 -7.54 4.00 14.02
C GLU A 83 -8.76 3.27 13.44
N LYS A 84 -8.82 1.94 13.62
CA LYS A 84 -10.00 1.13 13.24
C LYS A 84 -11.26 1.45 14.03
N ASN A 85 -11.12 2.08 15.19
CA ASN A 85 -12.24 2.39 16.07
C ASN A 85 -12.75 3.83 15.89
N TYR A 86 -12.14 4.62 15.00
CA TYR A 86 -12.61 5.97 14.69
C TYR A 86 -13.86 5.90 13.81
N PRO A 87 -14.85 6.79 14.03
CA PRO A 87 -16.02 6.88 13.15
C PRO A 87 -15.57 7.28 11.75
N THR A 88 -16.12 6.57 10.75
CA THR A 88 -15.99 6.85 9.32
C THR A 88 -17.01 7.87 8.85
#